data_AF-A0A534ICS3-F1
#
_entry.id   AF-A0A534ICS3-F1
#
_cell.length_a   1.000
_cell.length_b   1.000
_cell.length_c   1.000
_cell.angle_alpha   90.00
_cell.angle_beta   90.00
_cell.angle_gamma   90.00
#
_symmetry.space_group_name_H-M   'P 1'
#
loop_
_entity.id
_entity.type
_entity.pdbx_description
1 polymer ?
#
loop_
_entity_poly.entity_id
_entity_poly.type
_entity_poly.pdbx_seq_one_letter_code
_entity_poly.pdbx_strand_id
1 'polypeptide(L)'
;PGGVYLVLDHAAQAGSGFRDTSTLHRIDPEAVKKEVMSAGFRFEAKSDILSNQDDPHTAKVFDPGIRGHTDQFIFKFRKPRT
;
A
#
# COMPACT_ATOMS: atom_id res chain seq x y z
N PRO A 1 21.41 5.32 8.89
CA PRO A 1 20.30 5.89 9.70
C PRO A 1 19.72 7.15 9.05
N GLY A 2 18.43 7.44 9.19
CA GLY A 2 17.78 8.62 8.58
C GLY A 2 17.27 8.47 7.14
N GLY A 3 17.36 7.27 6.55
CA GLY A 3 16.89 7.00 5.18
C GLY A 3 15.36 7.03 5.05
N VAL A 4 14.88 7.46 3.88
CA VAL A 4 13.47 7.37 3.50
C VAL A 4 13.19 5.99 2.92
N TYR A 5 12.07 5.40 3.31
CA TYR A 5 11.47 4.27 2.61
C TYR A 5 10.09 4.68 2.11
N LEU A 6 9.88 4.67 0.79
CA LEU A 6 8.60 4.95 0.15
C LEU A 6 7.97 3.65 -0.30
N VAL A 7 6.69 3.48 -0.02
CA VAL A 7 5.88 2.37 -0.54
C VAL A 7 4.77 2.97 -1.38
N LEU A 8 4.61 2.44 -2.59
CA LEU A 8 3.48 2.65 -3.48
C LEU A 8 3.00 1.26 -3.89
N ASP A 9 1.75 0.95 -3.62
CA ASP A 9 1.17 -0.35 -3.96
C ASP A 9 -0.35 -0.22 -4.17
N HIS A 10 -0.96 -1.27 -4.74
CA HIS A 10 -2.39 -1.35 -5.00
C HIS A 10 -3.15 -1.79 -3.74
N ALA A 11 -4.16 -1.00 -3.37
CA ALA A 11 -4.96 -1.27 -2.19
C ALA A 11 -5.80 -2.55 -2.38
N ALA A 12 -5.67 -3.48 -1.43
CA ALA A 12 -6.64 -4.56 -1.26
C ALA A 12 -7.78 -4.12 -0.33
N GLN A 13 -8.81 -4.95 -0.27
CA GLN A 13 -9.88 -4.80 0.71
C GLN A 13 -9.32 -4.64 2.13
N ALA A 14 -9.83 -3.67 2.88
CA ALA A 14 -9.45 -3.45 4.27
C ALA A 14 -9.66 -4.72 5.12
N GLY A 15 -8.68 -5.06 5.96
CA GLY A 15 -8.68 -6.25 6.80
C GLY A 15 -8.25 -7.55 6.07
N SER A 16 -7.93 -7.49 4.77
CA SER A 16 -7.41 -8.65 4.03
C SER A 16 -5.98 -9.03 4.43
N GLY A 17 -5.25 -8.12 5.07
CA GLY A 17 -3.84 -8.32 5.41
C GLY A 17 -3.01 -8.59 4.15
N PHE A 18 -2.36 -9.76 4.12
CA PHE A 18 -1.53 -10.21 2.99
C PHE A 18 -2.22 -11.23 2.09
N ARG A 19 -3.50 -11.56 2.36
CA ARG A 19 -4.25 -12.64 1.69
C ARG A 19 -4.23 -12.52 0.17
N ASP A 20 -4.39 -11.30 -0.35
CA ASP A 20 -4.66 -11.05 -1.76
C ASP A 20 -3.39 -10.72 -2.58
N THR A 21 -2.21 -10.81 -1.96
CA THR A 21 -0.91 -10.46 -2.59
C THR A 21 -0.56 -11.38 -3.76
N SER A 22 -0.83 -12.68 -3.63
CA SER A 22 -0.52 -13.68 -4.66
C SER A 22 -1.62 -13.86 -5.70
N THR A 23 -2.86 -13.46 -5.38
CA THR A 23 -4.03 -13.70 -6.22
C THR A 23 -4.45 -12.46 -6.99
N LEU A 24 -4.55 -11.30 -6.34
CA LEU A 24 -5.00 -10.05 -6.95
C LEU A 24 -3.86 -9.07 -7.26
N HIS A 25 -2.66 -9.33 -6.72
CA HIS A 25 -1.54 -8.39 -6.70
C HIS A 25 -1.92 -7.08 -5.99
N ARG A 26 -2.56 -7.24 -4.82
CA ARG A 26 -3.03 -6.16 -3.96
C ARG A 26 -2.68 -6.46 -2.51
N ILE A 27 -2.56 -5.44 -1.69
CA ILE A 27 -2.23 -5.58 -0.27
C ILE A 27 -3.00 -4.58 0.60
N ASP A 28 -3.36 -4.99 1.82
CA ASP A 28 -3.99 -4.09 2.79
C ASP A 28 -2.98 -3.01 3.22
N PRO A 29 -3.28 -1.71 3.01
CA PRO A 29 -2.37 -0.63 3.39
C PRO A 29 -2.00 -0.66 4.88
N GLU A 30 -2.93 -0.97 5.78
CA GLU A 30 -2.64 -0.97 7.22
C GLU A 30 -1.74 -2.14 7.63
N ALA A 31 -1.80 -3.27 6.92
CA ALA A 31 -0.87 -4.39 7.12
C ALA A 31 0.56 -4.01 6.72
N VAL A 32 0.73 -3.35 5.57
CA VAL A 32 2.02 -2.81 5.14
C VAL A 32 2.58 -1.82 6.16
N LYS A 33 1.75 -0.86 6.58
CA LYS A 33 2.16 0.15 7.55
C LYS A 33 2.63 -0.47 8.87
N LYS A 34 1.88 -1.45 9.39
CA LYS A 34 2.23 -2.18 10.62
C LYS A 34 3.54 -2.95 10.47
N GLU A 35 3.74 -3.65 9.35
CA GLU A 35 4.94 -4.42 9.08
C GLU A 35 6.19 -3.53 8.96
N VAL A 36 6.09 -2.42 8.23
CA VAL A 36 7.23 -1.49 8.08
C VAL A 36 7.57 -0.83 9.41
N MET A 37 6.57 -0.50 10.21
CA MET A 37 6.78 0.04 11.55
C MET A 37 7.39 -0.98 12.52
N SER A 38 7.00 -2.26 12.43
CA SER A 38 7.59 -3.35 13.25
C SER A 38 9.07 -3.58 12.93
N ALA A 39 9.48 -3.34 11.68
CA ALA A 39 10.89 -3.31 11.25
C ALA A 39 11.68 -2.08 11.77
N GLY A 40 11.07 -1.27 12.64
CA GLY A 40 11.69 -0.13 13.30
C GLY A 40 11.83 1.10 12.41
N PHE A 41 10.96 1.27 11.42
CA PHE A 41 10.76 2.54 10.74
C PHE A 41 9.64 3.34 11.42
N ARG A 42 9.62 4.67 11.21
CA ARG A 42 8.50 5.52 11.63
C ARG A 42 7.71 5.95 10.41
N PHE A 43 6.39 5.86 10.49
CA PHE A 43 5.50 6.45 9.49
C PHE A 43 5.62 7.99 9.56
N GLU A 44 5.93 8.61 8.42
CA GLU A 44 6.17 10.06 8.32
C GLU A 44 5.01 10.76 7.61
N ALA A 45 4.47 10.18 6.53
CA ALA A 45 3.36 10.75 5.77
C ALA A 45 2.66 9.72 4.88
N LYS A 46 1.45 10.06 4.43
CA LYS A 46 0.78 9.43 3.27
C LYS A 46 0.45 10.48 2.21
N SER A 47 0.22 10.01 0.98
CA SER A 47 -0.38 10.81 -0.09
C SER A 47 -1.56 10.06 -0.70
N ASP A 48 -2.62 10.80 -1.01
CA ASP A 48 -3.85 10.28 -1.61
C ASP A 48 -3.92 10.61 -3.12
N ILE A 49 -2.82 11.04 -3.75
CA ILE A 49 -2.77 11.49 -5.16
C ILE A 49 -3.12 10.38 -6.18
N LEU A 50 -2.95 9.11 -5.79
CA LEU A 50 -3.34 7.94 -6.59
C LEU A 50 -4.54 7.18 -5.99
N SER A 51 -5.24 7.79 -5.03
CA SER A 51 -6.44 7.18 -4.48
C SER A 51 -7.56 7.16 -5.52
N ASN A 52 -8.30 6.06 -5.59
CA ASN A 52 -9.47 5.92 -6.43
C ASN A 52 -10.63 5.28 -5.66
N GLN A 53 -11.65 6.07 -5.31
CA GLN A 53 -12.82 5.58 -4.57
C GLN A 53 -13.73 4.67 -5.39
N ASP A 54 -13.60 4.68 -6.72
CA ASP A 54 -14.40 3.85 -7.63
C ASP A 54 -13.82 2.44 -7.84
N ASP A 55 -12.63 2.13 -7.31
CA ASP A 55 -12.06 0.78 -7.37
C ASP A 55 -12.65 -0.12 -6.27
N PRO A 56 -13.36 -1.21 -6.60
CA PRO A 56 -13.99 -2.10 -5.62
C PRO A 56 -13.01 -3.03 -4.90
N HIS A 57 -11.71 -2.98 -5.21
CA HIS A 57 -10.66 -3.81 -4.61
C HIS A 57 -10.80 -5.34 -4.84
N THR A 58 -11.60 -5.78 -5.81
CA THR A 58 -11.89 -7.21 -6.04
C THR A 58 -11.21 -7.87 -7.25
N ALA A 59 -10.71 -7.10 -8.22
CA ALA A 59 -10.12 -7.61 -9.46
C ALA A 59 -8.58 -7.61 -9.44
N LYS A 60 -7.95 -8.33 -10.37
CA LYS A 60 -6.49 -8.30 -10.54
C LYS A 60 -6.11 -6.97 -11.17
N VAL A 61 -5.04 -6.33 -10.68
CA VAL A 61 -4.66 -4.97 -11.15
C VAL A 61 -4.31 -4.88 -12.63
N PHE A 62 -4.00 -6.01 -13.26
CA PHE A 62 -3.71 -6.13 -14.69
C PHE A 62 -4.92 -6.42 -15.56
N ASP A 63 -6.11 -6.64 -14.96
CA ASP A 63 -7.33 -6.88 -15.70
C ASP A 63 -7.62 -5.69 -16.63
N PRO A 64 -7.89 -5.94 -17.93
CA PRO A 64 -8.02 -4.86 -18.92
C PRO A 64 -9.06 -3.80 -18.56
N GLY A 65 -10.11 -4.17 -17.82
CA GLY A 65 -11.18 -3.26 -17.42
C GLY A 65 -10.82 -2.26 -16.31
N ILE A 66 -9.73 -2.49 -15.55
CA ILE A 66 -9.33 -1.63 -14.42
C ILE A 66 -7.86 -1.20 -14.46
N ARG A 67 -7.08 -1.69 -15.42
CA ARG A 67 -5.65 -1.38 -15.54
C ARG A 67 -5.43 0.13 -15.64
N GLY A 68 -4.61 0.67 -14.74
CA GLY A 68 -4.34 2.12 -14.64
C GLY A 68 -5.38 2.93 -13.86
N HIS A 69 -6.45 2.29 -13.40
CA HIS A 69 -7.55 2.91 -12.64
C HIS A 69 -7.75 2.25 -11.28
N THR A 70 -6.70 1.62 -10.74
CA THR A 70 -6.78 1.00 -9.41
C THR A 70 -6.45 1.99 -8.31
N ASP A 71 -7.08 1.79 -7.16
CA ASP A 71 -6.76 2.52 -5.94
C ASP A 71 -5.36 2.14 -5.45
N GLN A 72 -4.52 3.14 -5.27
CA GLN A 72 -3.15 2.98 -4.82
C GLN A 72 -2.88 3.89 -3.62
N PHE A 73 -2.12 3.38 -2.67
CA PHE A 73 -1.68 4.15 -1.52
C PHE A 73 -0.19 4.48 -1.65
N ILE A 74 0.20 5.64 -1.14
CA ILE A 74 1.61 6.03 -1.03
C ILE A 74 1.92 6.31 0.43
N PHE A 75 2.89 5.60 0.98
CA PHE A 75 3.41 5.83 2.32
C PHE A 75 4.87 6.22 2.30
N LYS A 76 5.21 7.17 3.17
CA LYS A 76 6.57 7.58 3.46
C LYS A 76 6.92 7.17 4.88
N PHE A 77 8.02 6.45 5.01
CA PHE A 77 8.61 6.07 6.28
C PHE A 77 10.03 6.61 6.40
N ARG A 78 10.50 6.75 7.64
CA ARG A 78 11.85 7.15 7.99
C ARG A 78 12.49 6.12 8.90
N LYS A 79 13.68 5.63 8.56
CA LYS A 79 14.50 4.91 9.55
C LYS A 79 15.04 5.93 10.54
N PRO A 80 14.78 5.80 11.86
CA PRO A 80 15.31 6.75 12.84
C PRO A 80 16.83 6.91 12.70
N ARG A 81 17.31 8.15 12.87
CA ARG A 81 18.68 8.38 13.32
C ARG A 81 18.62 8.04 14.81
N THR A 82 19.39 7.04 15.23
CA THR A 82 19.46 6.58 16.62
C THR A 82 19.46 7.74 17.61
#